data_AF-A0A8I3ACS4-F1
#
_entry.id   AF-A0A8I3ACS4-F1
#
_cell.length_a   1.000
_cell.length_b   1.000
_cell.length_c   1.000
_cell.angle_alpha   90.00
_cell.angle_beta   90.00
_cell.angle_gamma   90.00
#
_symmetry.space_group_name_H-M   'P 1'
#
loop_
_entity.id
_entity.type
_entity.pdbx_description
1 polymer ?
#
loop_
_entity_poly.entity_id
_entity_poly.type
_entity_poly.pdbx_seq_one_letter_code
_entity_poly.pdbx_strand_id
1 'polypeptide(L)'
;MRFNFVLISGFSLASVVLAGRRPQFHPVGKQANDASDGVVWNENWAGAYLQKPNGTINSITGTFTVPGISGPNGAGAAAWVGIDGIACGVILQAGVVASITSTGPVYEAVWEWYPGPSGTFQGNFTVAAGDNIKVTVSASNATSGLATIQNLSNQQSTTQYLQSSHALCGQNAEWIVEAYALNDTIGFNIVPLANFSTVVFTDAQAGGQGNQIFGPLGTTIMGIQQNGQYLTNVSVTASSVVVKYV
;
A
#
# COMPACT_ATOMS: atom_id res chain seq x y z
N MET A 1 -22.20 -29.62 40.98
CA MET A 1 -21.89 -28.80 39.80
C MET A 1 -20.55 -28.12 40.03
N ARG A 2 -19.49 -28.55 39.32
CA ARG A 2 -18.17 -27.93 39.37
C ARG A 2 -17.95 -27.23 38.04
N PHE A 3 -17.80 -25.91 38.05
CA PHE A 3 -17.46 -25.12 36.87
C PHE A 3 -15.96 -25.26 36.62
N ASN A 4 -15.59 -25.89 35.49
CA ASN A 4 -14.24 -25.84 34.98
C ASN A 4 -14.04 -24.50 34.28
N PHE A 5 -13.13 -23.68 34.82
CA PHE A 5 -12.54 -22.56 34.08
C PHE A 5 -11.58 -23.13 33.04
N VAL A 6 -11.93 -23.01 31.76
CA VAL A 6 -10.98 -23.19 30.67
C VAL A 6 -10.25 -21.86 30.50
N LEU A 7 -8.97 -21.81 30.91
CA LEU A 7 -8.07 -20.76 30.49
C LEU A 7 -7.80 -20.93 28.99
N ILE A 8 -8.35 -20.04 28.17
CA ILE A 8 -7.95 -19.90 26.77
C ILE A 8 -6.65 -19.09 26.78
N SER A 9 -5.50 -19.77 26.87
CA SER A 9 -4.20 -19.16 26.60
C SER A 9 -3.98 -19.14 25.09
N GLY A 10 -4.47 -18.08 24.45
CA GLY A 10 -4.32 -17.82 23.02
C GLY A 10 -3.65 -16.48 22.74
N PHE A 11 -2.52 -16.18 23.38
CA PHE A 11 -1.67 -15.09 22.91
C PHE A 11 -0.73 -15.65 21.83
N SER A 12 -1.12 -15.49 20.57
CA SER A 12 -0.19 -15.60 19.45
C SER A 12 0.74 -14.39 19.49
N LEU A 13 1.96 -14.60 20.00
CA LEU A 13 3.07 -13.65 19.93
C LEU A 13 3.61 -13.63 18.49
N ALA A 14 2.95 -12.87 17.62
CA ALA A 14 3.49 -12.52 16.30
C ALA A 14 3.00 -11.14 15.87
N SER A 15 3.23 -10.14 16.72
CA SER A 15 3.30 -8.76 16.29
C SER A 15 4.58 -8.21 16.90
N VAL A 16 5.70 -8.45 16.23
CA VAL A 16 6.94 -7.71 16.51
C VAL A 16 6.72 -6.31 15.94
N VAL A 17 5.97 -5.53 16.70
CA VAL A 17 5.92 -4.08 16.54
C VAL A 17 7.36 -3.62 16.65
N LEU A 18 7.90 -2.95 15.63
CA LEU A 18 9.12 -2.16 15.78
C LEU A 18 8.88 -1.17 16.93
N ALA A 19 9.31 -1.50 18.15
CA ALA A 19 9.27 -0.63 19.33
C ALA A 19 7.99 0.23 19.49
N GLY A 20 6.79 -0.37 19.39
CA GLY A 20 5.53 0.37 19.55
C GLY A 20 5.09 1.26 18.37
N ARG A 21 5.84 1.29 17.26
CA ARG A 21 5.53 2.08 16.06
C ARG A 21 4.96 1.18 14.96
N ARG A 22 3.79 1.54 14.43
CA ARG A 22 3.18 0.84 13.30
C ARG A 22 3.59 1.50 11.99
N PRO A 23 3.99 0.73 10.97
CA PRO A 23 4.05 1.25 9.60
C PRO A 23 2.67 1.83 9.23
N GLN A 24 2.66 3.04 8.70
CA GLN A 24 1.51 3.63 8.02
C GLN A 24 1.94 3.93 6.60
N PHE A 25 0.99 3.91 5.68
CA PHE A 25 1.22 4.50 4.37
C PHE A 25 1.17 6.02 4.53
N HIS A 26 1.98 6.75 3.77
CA HIS A 26 2.05 8.20 3.91
C HIS A 26 1.74 8.88 2.58
N PRO A 27 1.22 10.11 2.60
CA PRO A 27 1.08 10.90 1.38
C PRO A 27 2.40 11.00 0.62
N VAL A 28 2.30 11.30 -0.68
CA VAL A 28 3.48 11.54 -1.52
C VAL A 28 4.40 12.59 -0.88
N GLY A 29 5.67 12.26 -0.77
CA GLY A 29 6.72 13.09 -0.21
C GLY A 29 7.07 14.26 -1.13
N LYS A 30 8.14 14.99 -0.79
CA LYS A 30 8.59 16.12 -1.60
C LYS A 30 8.89 15.66 -3.02
N GLN A 31 8.29 16.33 -4.00
CA GLN A 31 8.57 16.08 -5.40
C GLN A 31 9.87 16.78 -5.82
N ALA A 32 10.75 16.04 -6.48
CA ALA A 32 11.90 16.60 -7.19
C ALA A 32 11.45 17.02 -8.59
N ASN A 33 11.74 18.27 -8.97
CA ASN A 33 11.46 18.79 -10.31
C ASN A 33 12.52 18.25 -11.29
N ASP A 34 12.41 17.00 -11.73
CA ASP A 34 13.18 16.50 -12.85
C ASP A 34 12.25 15.88 -13.89
N ALA A 35 11.61 16.76 -14.68
CA ALA A 35 10.64 16.38 -15.71
C ALA A 35 11.30 15.92 -17.03
N SER A 36 12.61 15.67 -17.04
CA SER A 36 13.36 15.40 -18.27
C SER A 36 13.09 14.01 -18.86
N ASP A 37 12.61 13.07 -18.06
CA ASP A 37 12.28 11.69 -18.43
C ASP A 37 10.76 11.38 -18.40
N GLY A 38 9.93 12.35 -18.01
CA GLY A 38 8.48 12.16 -17.85
C GLY A 38 8.06 11.43 -16.56
N VAL A 39 8.97 11.27 -15.59
CA VAL A 39 8.71 10.64 -14.29
C VAL A 39 8.57 11.72 -13.21
N VAL A 40 7.59 11.55 -12.32
CA VAL A 40 7.45 12.38 -11.12
C VAL A 40 8.26 11.76 -9.98
N TRP A 41 9.44 12.32 -9.76
CA TRP A 41 10.35 11.87 -8.71
C TRP A 41 9.95 12.42 -7.34
N ASN A 42 9.98 11.57 -6.31
CA ASN A 42 9.66 11.95 -4.93
C ASN A 42 10.39 11.02 -3.93
N GLU A 43 10.26 11.28 -2.62
CA GLU A 43 11.06 10.58 -1.60
C GLU A 43 10.54 9.19 -1.19
N ASN A 44 9.28 8.84 -1.48
CA ASN A 44 8.65 7.63 -0.93
C ASN A 44 7.82 6.79 -1.89
N TRP A 45 7.21 7.32 -2.96
CA TRP A 45 6.30 6.57 -3.84
C TRP A 45 6.92 6.28 -5.20
N ALA A 46 6.87 5.02 -5.63
CA ALA A 46 7.14 4.58 -6.99
C ALA A 46 5.94 3.81 -7.52
N GLY A 47 5.55 4.06 -8.77
CA GLY A 47 4.42 3.39 -9.38
C GLY A 47 3.71 4.26 -10.39
N ALA A 48 2.41 4.07 -10.51
CA ALA A 48 1.61 4.80 -11.47
C ALA A 48 0.31 5.29 -10.82
N TYR A 49 -0.11 6.49 -11.19
CA TYR A 49 -1.40 7.04 -10.79
C TYR A 49 -2.14 7.64 -11.97
N LEU A 50 -3.45 7.44 -11.98
CA LEU A 50 -4.35 8.11 -12.91
C LEU A 50 -5.04 9.28 -12.21
N GLN A 51 -5.38 10.30 -12.99
CA GLN A 51 -6.18 11.43 -12.52
C GLN A 51 -7.41 11.61 -13.39
N LYS A 52 -8.56 11.81 -12.74
CA LYS A 52 -9.88 12.01 -13.36
C LYS A 52 -10.59 13.19 -12.70
N PRO A 53 -11.72 13.67 -13.26
CA PRO A 53 -12.57 14.63 -12.57
C PRO A 53 -13.02 14.10 -11.20
N ASN A 54 -13.25 15.01 -10.26
CA ASN A 54 -13.72 14.69 -8.91
C ASN A 54 -14.99 13.80 -8.95
N GLY A 55 -15.02 12.78 -8.10
CA GLY A 55 -16.11 11.83 -7.96
C GLY A 55 -16.15 10.73 -9.02
N THR A 56 -15.17 10.68 -9.94
CA THR A 56 -15.15 9.68 -11.00
C THR A 56 -14.75 8.31 -10.47
N ILE A 57 -13.68 8.22 -9.70
CA ILE A 57 -13.09 6.97 -9.21
C ILE A 57 -13.80 6.51 -7.94
N ASN A 58 -14.15 5.22 -7.89
CA ASN A 58 -14.79 4.61 -6.73
C ASN A 58 -14.21 3.24 -6.36
N SER A 59 -13.30 2.68 -7.15
CA SER A 59 -12.66 1.41 -6.84
C SER A 59 -11.33 1.27 -7.56
N ILE A 60 -10.45 0.45 -6.99
CA ILE A 60 -9.19 0.05 -7.61
C ILE A 60 -8.83 -1.35 -7.15
N THR A 61 -8.20 -2.12 -8.03
CA THR A 61 -7.66 -3.44 -7.73
C THR A 61 -6.30 -3.64 -8.38
N GLY A 62 -5.51 -4.52 -7.79
CA GLY A 62 -4.26 -5.02 -8.35
C GLY A 62 -3.86 -6.32 -7.66
N THR A 63 -3.17 -7.17 -8.40
CA THR A 63 -2.61 -8.43 -7.91
C THR A 63 -1.10 -8.36 -7.99
N PHE A 64 -0.37 -8.77 -6.95
CA PHE A 64 1.09 -8.80 -6.96
C PHE A 64 1.62 -9.97 -6.13
N THR A 65 2.81 -10.44 -6.48
CA THR A 65 3.58 -11.35 -5.63
C THR A 65 4.28 -10.56 -4.54
N VAL A 66 4.12 -10.94 -3.26
CA VAL A 66 4.85 -10.32 -2.14
C VAL A 66 6.35 -10.49 -2.39
N PRO A 67 7.11 -9.38 -2.51
CA PRO A 67 8.53 -9.49 -2.82
C PRO A 67 9.31 -10.04 -1.62
N GLY A 68 10.36 -10.80 -1.90
CA GLY A 68 11.44 -10.94 -0.92
C GLY A 68 12.20 -9.62 -0.83
N ILE A 69 12.50 -9.17 0.40
CA ILE A 69 13.23 -7.92 0.62
C ILE A 69 14.62 -8.14 1.24
N SER A 70 15.56 -7.24 0.93
CA SER A 70 16.90 -7.20 1.53
C SER A 70 17.38 -5.77 1.75
N GLY A 71 18.29 -5.57 2.70
CA GLY A 71 18.72 -4.24 3.15
C GLY A 71 19.10 -4.22 4.64
N PRO A 72 19.43 -3.04 5.19
CA PRO A 72 19.78 -2.90 6.59
C PRO A 72 18.55 -3.07 7.50
N ASN A 73 18.79 -3.34 8.79
CA ASN A 73 17.74 -3.32 9.81
C ASN A 73 17.04 -1.94 9.83
N GLY A 74 15.71 -1.94 9.84
CA GLY A 74 14.87 -0.74 9.76
C GLY A 74 14.54 -0.28 8.33
N ALA A 75 15.12 -0.89 7.30
CA ALA A 75 14.66 -0.68 5.93
C ALA A 75 13.33 -1.41 5.67
N GLY A 76 12.57 -0.93 4.70
CA GLY A 76 11.30 -1.54 4.33
C GLY A 76 10.81 -1.13 2.97
N ALA A 77 9.77 -1.81 2.51
CA ALA A 77 9.01 -1.47 1.31
C ALA A 77 7.56 -1.92 1.51
N ALA A 78 6.61 -1.18 0.99
CA ALA A 78 5.22 -1.58 0.98
C ALA A 78 4.69 -1.63 -0.46
N ALA A 79 3.77 -2.54 -0.76
CA ALA A 79 3.10 -2.63 -2.05
C ALA A 79 1.58 -2.54 -1.82
N TRP A 80 0.92 -1.60 -2.46
CA TRP A 80 -0.47 -1.27 -2.17
C TRP A 80 -1.21 -0.65 -3.36
N VAL A 81 -2.54 -0.63 -3.26
CA VAL A 81 -3.43 0.09 -4.19
C VAL A 81 -4.28 1.08 -3.42
N GLY A 82 -4.57 2.22 -4.03
CA GLY A 82 -5.26 3.32 -3.35
C GLY A 82 -6.14 4.17 -4.26
N ILE A 83 -7.04 4.90 -3.61
CA ILE A 83 -7.83 5.98 -4.18
C ILE A 83 -7.39 7.27 -3.49
N ASP A 84 -7.17 8.31 -4.30
CA ASP A 84 -6.79 9.67 -3.91
C ASP A 84 -5.31 9.90 -3.54
N GLY A 85 -4.98 10.71 -2.53
CA GLY A 85 -3.59 10.92 -2.07
C GLY A 85 -2.66 11.83 -2.85
N ILE A 86 -2.85 11.95 -4.16
CA ILE A 86 -2.02 12.82 -4.99
C ILE A 86 -2.58 14.25 -4.99
N ALA A 87 -3.75 14.45 -5.59
CA ALA A 87 -4.38 15.77 -5.69
C ALA A 87 -5.38 16.04 -4.54
N CYS A 88 -5.62 15.03 -3.70
CA CYS A 88 -6.55 15.07 -2.57
C CYS A 88 -5.80 14.62 -1.31
N GLY A 89 -5.87 15.40 -0.23
CA GLY A 89 -5.15 15.12 1.03
C GLY A 89 -5.73 13.96 1.86
N VAL A 90 -6.49 13.06 1.24
CA VAL A 90 -7.17 11.90 1.84
C VAL A 90 -6.84 10.70 0.98
N ILE A 91 -6.61 9.54 1.58
CA ILE A 91 -6.39 8.28 0.86
C ILE A 91 -7.21 7.18 1.48
N LEU A 92 -7.84 6.35 0.65
CA LEU A 92 -8.26 5.00 1.01
C LEU A 92 -7.34 3.99 0.33
N GLN A 93 -6.65 3.15 1.10
CA GLN A 93 -5.62 2.25 0.58
C GLN A 93 -5.49 0.96 1.39
N ALA A 94 -4.96 -0.07 0.75
CA ALA A 94 -4.61 -1.33 1.39
C ALA A 94 -3.49 -2.04 0.64
N GLY A 95 -2.77 -2.91 1.35
CA GLY A 95 -1.66 -3.65 0.76
C GLY A 95 -0.85 -4.46 1.77
N VAL A 96 0.40 -4.71 1.42
CA VAL A 96 1.36 -5.43 2.24
C VAL A 96 2.56 -4.55 2.54
N VAL A 97 2.92 -4.45 3.81
CA VAL A 97 4.18 -3.84 4.26
C VAL A 97 5.19 -4.94 4.54
N ALA A 98 6.41 -4.76 4.07
CA ALA A 98 7.55 -5.61 4.35
C ALA A 98 8.63 -4.79 5.07
N SER A 99 9.03 -5.24 6.27
CA SER A 99 10.01 -4.57 7.13
C SER A 99 11.20 -5.48 7.40
N ILE A 100 12.43 -4.95 7.38
CA ILE A 100 13.63 -5.68 7.80
C ILE A 100 13.86 -5.42 9.29
N THR A 101 13.79 -6.48 10.08
CA THR A 101 14.11 -6.47 11.51
C THR A 101 15.48 -7.09 11.78
N SER A 102 15.95 -7.02 13.02
CA SER A 102 17.18 -7.70 13.45
C SER A 102 17.14 -9.23 13.27
N THR A 103 15.94 -9.80 13.18
CA THR A 103 15.71 -11.24 12.97
C THR A 103 15.36 -11.60 11.52
N GLY A 104 15.31 -10.61 10.61
CA GLY A 104 14.98 -10.80 9.20
C GLY A 104 13.69 -10.10 8.76
N PRO A 105 13.23 -10.36 7.52
CA PRO A 105 12.02 -9.76 6.97
C PRO A 105 10.73 -10.17 7.71
N VAL A 106 9.85 -9.20 7.92
CA VAL A 106 8.49 -9.37 8.47
C VAL A 106 7.50 -8.76 7.50
N TYR A 107 6.35 -9.42 7.32
CA TYR A 107 5.31 -9.01 6.37
C TYR A 107 3.98 -8.82 7.08
N GLU A 108 3.29 -7.72 6.81
CA GLU A 108 2.01 -7.37 7.42
C GLU A 108 1.02 -6.91 6.35
N ALA A 109 -0.20 -7.46 6.38
CA ALA A 109 -1.31 -6.98 5.56
C ALA A 109 -2.00 -5.82 6.28
N VAL A 110 -2.07 -4.67 5.62
CA VAL A 110 -2.53 -3.40 6.23
C VAL A 110 -3.59 -2.71 5.38
N TRP A 111 -4.41 -1.90 6.04
CA TRP A 111 -5.39 -1.00 5.45
C TRP A 111 -5.30 0.37 6.11
N GLU A 112 -5.68 1.40 5.38
CA GLU A 112 -5.66 2.77 5.87
C GLU A 112 -6.67 3.64 5.15
N TRP A 113 -7.31 4.51 5.92
CA TRP A 113 -7.99 5.70 5.45
C TRP A 113 -7.27 6.92 6.00
N TYR A 114 -6.23 7.41 5.33
CA TYR A 114 -5.44 8.56 5.77
C TYR A 114 -6.23 9.87 5.61
N PRO A 115 -6.12 10.85 6.53
CA PRO A 115 -5.40 10.84 7.81
C PRO A 115 -6.23 10.31 9.00
N GLY A 116 -7.26 9.51 8.71
CA GLY A 116 -8.14 8.87 9.69
C GLY A 116 -7.63 7.50 10.16
N PRO A 117 -8.47 6.46 10.17
CA PRO A 117 -8.12 5.17 10.77
C PRO A 117 -7.15 4.35 9.91
N SER A 118 -6.24 3.62 10.56
CA SER A 118 -5.40 2.59 9.95
C SER A 118 -5.27 1.36 10.84
N GLY A 119 -4.91 0.22 10.24
CA GLY A 119 -4.77 -1.02 10.98
C GLY A 119 -4.26 -2.18 10.13
N THR A 120 -4.05 -3.31 10.81
CA THR A 120 -3.76 -4.59 10.15
C THR A 120 -5.05 -5.36 9.92
N PHE A 121 -5.08 -6.15 8.86
CA PHE A 121 -6.16 -7.11 8.67
C PHE A 121 -6.13 -8.16 9.78
N GLN A 122 -7.28 -8.36 10.42
CA GLN A 122 -7.42 -9.27 11.57
C GLN A 122 -7.81 -10.69 11.13
N GLY A 123 -7.72 -11.63 12.08
CA GLY A 123 -8.10 -13.04 11.87
C GLY A 123 -6.91 -13.91 11.48
N ASN A 124 -7.18 -15.01 10.77
CA ASN A 124 -6.17 -15.98 10.37
C ASN A 124 -5.50 -15.65 9.02
N PHE A 125 -5.61 -14.40 8.54
CA PHE A 125 -5.02 -13.98 7.28
C PHE A 125 -3.50 -13.91 7.41
N THR A 126 -2.78 -14.70 6.63
CA THR A 126 -1.32 -14.74 6.62
C THR A 126 -0.78 -14.25 5.29
N VAL A 127 0.42 -13.68 5.35
CA VAL A 127 1.14 -13.15 4.18
C VAL A 127 2.63 -13.46 4.37
N ALA A 128 3.28 -13.95 3.31
CA ALA A 128 4.70 -14.21 3.28
C ALA A 128 5.29 -13.87 1.90
N ALA A 129 6.61 -13.74 1.83
CA ALA A 129 7.31 -13.60 0.56
C ALA A 129 6.93 -14.72 -0.42
N GLY A 130 6.66 -14.37 -1.67
CA GLY A 130 6.24 -15.30 -2.71
C GLY A 130 4.73 -15.56 -2.77
N ASP A 131 3.95 -15.10 -1.79
CA ASP A 131 2.49 -15.19 -1.87
C ASP A 131 1.92 -14.29 -2.97
N ASN A 132 0.88 -14.75 -3.66
CA ASN A 132 0.18 -13.96 -4.67
C ASN A 132 -1.03 -13.27 -4.03
N ILE A 133 -0.97 -11.95 -3.90
CA ILE A 133 -1.92 -11.14 -3.17
C ILE A 133 -2.74 -10.30 -4.14
N LYS A 134 -4.06 -10.41 -4.05
CA LYS A 134 -4.98 -9.49 -4.71
C LYS A 134 -5.54 -8.52 -3.68
N VAL A 135 -5.48 -7.23 -4.00
CA VAL A 135 -6.03 -6.16 -3.19
C VAL A 135 -7.09 -5.43 -3.98
N THR A 136 -8.17 -5.06 -3.31
CA THR A 136 -9.20 -4.18 -3.84
C THR A 136 -9.61 -3.19 -2.76
N VAL A 137 -9.64 -1.90 -3.07
CA VAL A 137 -10.35 -0.91 -2.23
C VAL A 137 -11.50 -0.31 -3.02
N SER A 138 -12.62 -0.05 -2.34
CA SER A 138 -13.81 0.55 -2.95
C SER A 138 -14.47 1.57 -2.04
N ALA A 139 -14.76 2.75 -2.57
CA ALA A 139 -15.52 3.79 -1.91
C ALA A 139 -17.01 3.54 -2.12
N SER A 140 -17.75 3.30 -1.04
CA SER A 140 -19.21 3.23 -1.07
C SER A 140 -19.83 4.63 -1.16
N ASN A 141 -19.17 5.61 -0.55
CA ASN A 141 -19.40 7.03 -0.69
C ASN A 141 -18.10 7.76 -0.30
N ALA A 142 -18.13 9.09 -0.21
CA ALA A 142 -16.94 9.87 0.10
C ALA A 142 -16.34 9.58 1.49
N THR A 143 -17.07 9.00 2.45
CA THR A 143 -16.61 8.79 3.84
C THR A 143 -16.72 7.36 4.34
N SER A 144 -17.12 6.41 3.49
CA SER A 144 -17.10 4.99 3.80
C SER A 144 -16.73 4.11 2.61
N GLY A 145 -16.14 2.96 2.90
CA GLY A 145 -15.64 2.06 1.88
C GLY A 145 -15.22 0.71 2.44
N LEU A 146 -14.67 -0.11 1.55
CA LEU A 146 -14.15 -1.44 1.85
C LEU A 146 -12.69 -1.52 1.43
N ALA A 147 -11.90 -2.24 2.22
CA ALA A 147 -10.62 -2.76 1.80
C ALA A 147 -10.67 -4.28 1.88
N THR A 148 -10.45 -4.95 0.74
CA THR A 148 -10.41 -6.41 0.63
C THR A 148 -9.03 -6.84 0.22
N ILE A 149 -8.48 -7.82 0.95
CA ILE A 149 -7.22 -8.45 0.60
C ILE A 149 -7.42 -9.97 0.53
N GLN A 150 -6.86 -10.57 -0.51
CA GLN A 150 -6.96 -11.99 -0.79
C GLN A 150 -5.56 -12.55 -0.99
N ASN A 151 -5.20 -13.58 -0.25
CA ASN A 151 -4.01 -14.36 -0.51
C ASN A 151 -4.42 -15.56 -1.37
N LEU A 152 -4.12 -15.45 -2.67
CA LEU A 152 -4.49 -16.44 -3.67
C LEU A 152 -3.67 -17.72 -3.54
N SER A 153 -2.47 -17.66 -2.93
CA SER A 153 -1.62 -18.82 -2.70
C SER A 153 -2.19 -19.78 -1.66
N ASN A 154 -2.90 -19.26 -0.66
CA ASN A 154 -3.48 -20.05 0.44
C ASN A 154 -5.02 -19.96 0.51
N GLN A 155 -5.66 -19.32 -0.48
CA GLN A 155 -7.11 -19.13 -0.61
C GLN A 155 -7.77 -18.38 0.56
N GLN A 156 -7.01 -17.58 1.31
CA GLN A 156 -7.56 -16.73 2.36
C GLN A 156 -8.06 -15.40 1.80
N SER A 157 -9.11 -14.86 2.40
CA SER A 157 -9.68 -13.58 2.04
C SER A 157 -10.21 -12.91 3.30
N THR A 158 -10.02 -11.60 3.41
CA THR A 158 -10.60 -10.80 4.48
C THR A 158 -10.94 -9.40 3.96
N THR A 159 -11.96 -8.80 4.56
CA THR A 159 -12.49 -7.51 4.17
C THR A 159 -12.68 -6.65 5.41
N GLN A 160 -12.14 -5.45 5.38
CA GLN A 160 -12.34 -4.43 6.38
C GLN A 160 -13.35 -3.41 5.87
N TYR A 161 -14.39 -3.15 6.68
CA TYR A 161 -15.26 -2.00 6.49
C TYR A 161 -14.64 -0.76 7.15
N LEU A 162 -14.63 0.35 6.42
CA LEU A 162 -13.93 1.58 6.80
C LEU A 162 -14.89 2.76 6.79
N GLN A 163 -14.77 3.60 7.82
CA GLN A 163 -15.46 4.88 7.93
C GLN A 163 -14.48 5.93 8.41
N SER A 164 -14.59 7.14 7.86
CA SER A 164 -13.72 8.26 8.21
C SER A 164 -14.48 9.58 8.19
N SER A 165 -14.04 10.54 9.00
CA SER A 165 -14.51 11.92 8.91
C SER A 165 -13.88 12.70 7.73
N HIS A 166 -12.91 12.11 7.04
CA HIS A 166 -12.18 12.72 5.93
C HIS A 166 -12.73 12.21 4.60
N ALA A 167 -13.31 13.12 3.82
CA ALA A 167 -13.97 12.77 2.57
C ALA A 167 -12.97 12.56 1.43
N LEU A 168 -13.09 11.43 0.73
CA LEU A 168 -12.44 11.18 -0.55
C LEU A 168 -12.94 12.16 -1.61
N CYS A 169 -12.04 12.53 -2.51
CA CYS A 169 -12.35 13.28 -3.71
C CYS A 169 -12.71 12.34 -4.88
N GLY A 170 -12.30 11.06 -4.84
CA GLY A 170 -12.56 10.10 -5.92
C GLY A 170 -11.98 10.54 -7.26
N GLN A 171 -10.77 11.10 -7.26
CA GLN A 171 -10.14 11.70 -8.44
C GLN A 171 -8.80 11.07 -8.81
N ASN A 172 -8.17 10.31 -7.91
CA ASN A 172 -6.98 9.51 -8.22
C ASN A 172 -7.21 8.02 -7.95
N ALA A 173 -6.45 7.20 -8.68
CA ALA A 173 -6.30 5.78 -8.41
C ALA A 173 -4.85 5.38 -8.71
N GLU A 174 -4.23 4.61 -7.82
CA GLU A 174 -2.79 4.37 -7.85
C GLU A 174 -2.35 2.96 -7.43
N TRP A 175 -1.30 2.46 -8.07
CA TRP A 175 -0.60 1.21 -7.74
C TRP A 175 0.84 1.55 -7.37
N ILE A 176 1.18 1.37 -6.10
CA ILE A 176 2.38 1.98 -5.51
C ILE A 176 3.23 0.95 -4.78
N VAL A 177 4.55 1.05 -4.99
CA VAL A 177 5.55 0.60 -4.05
C VAL A 177 6.06 1.81 -3.27
N GLU A 178 6.08 1.71 -1.94
CA GLU A 178 6.37 2.82 -1.05
C GLU A 178 7.53 2.52 -0.09
N ALA A 179 8.42 3.51 0.08
CA ALA A 179 9.24 3.66 1.28
C ALA A 179 8.39 4.32 2.38
N TYR A 180 7.68 3.52 3.17
CA TYR A 180 6.69 4.03 4.11
C TYR A 180 7.33 4.89 5.21
N ALA A 181 6.56 5.73 5.88
CA ALA A 181 7.08 6.48 7.03
C ALA A 181 6.72 5.79 8.35
N LEU A 182 7.54 6.04 9.35
CA LEU A 182 7.21 5.77 10.73
C LEU A 182 6.77 7.09 11.36
N ASN A 183 5.59 7.08 11.98
CA ASN A 183 5.19 8.19 12.83
C ASN A 183 6.07 8.18 14.08
N ASP A 184 6.70 9.32 14.37
CA ASP A 184 7.33 9.54 15.66
C ASP A 184 7.02 10.91 16.25
N THR A 185 7.49 11.13 17.48
CA THR A 185 7.27 12.35 18.25
C THR A 185 7.95 13.60 17.67
N ILE A 186 8.78 13.47 16.64
CA ILE A 186 9.60 14.54 16.05
C ILE A 186 9.20 14.82 14.59
N GLY A 187 8.49 13.91 13.92
CA GLY A 187 7.92 14.14 12.59
C GLY A 187 7.73 12.85 11.79
N PHE A 188 7.64 13.00 10.47
CA PHE A 188 7.58 11.88 9.53
C PHE A 188 8.99 11.44 9.16
N ASN A 189 9.32 10.18 9.44
CA ASN A 189 10.60 9.58 9.06
C ASN A 189 10.37 8.48 8.04
N ILE A 190 10.63 8.80 6.76
CA ILE A 190 10.63 7.84 5.65
C ILE A 190 11.71 6.81 5.91
N VAL A 191 11.36 5.52 5.88
CA VAL A 191 12.34 4.45 6.08
C VAL A 191 13.28 4.34 4.87
N PRO A 192 14.52 3.84 5.06
CA PRO A 192 15.34 3.45 3.92
C PRO A 192 14.59 2.42 3.07
N LEU A 193 14.53 2.64 1.75
CA LEU A 193 13.85 1.71 0.84
C LEU A 193 14.63 0.38 0.78
N ALA A 194 13.98 -0.71 1.17
CA ALA A 194 14.54 -2.05 1.02
C ALA A 194 14.60 -2.47 -0.45
N ASN A 195 15.60 -3.27 -0.81
CA ASN A 195 15.68 -3.88 -2.14
C ASN A 195 14.63 -5.01 -2.24
N PHE A 196 13.55 -4.72 -2.96
CA PHE A 196 12.44 -5.64 -3.25
C PHE A 196 12.59 -6.36 -4.60
N SER A 197 13.72 -6.19 -5.29
CA SER A 197 13.96 -6.60 -6.67
C SER A 197 12.93 -6.02 -7.65
N THR A 198 11.74 -6.59 -7.75
CA THR A 198 10.67 -6.12 -8.63
C THR A 198 9.31 -6.47 -8.03
N VAL A 199 8.39 -5.51 -8.04
CA VAL A 199 6.96 -5.72 -7.81
C VAL A 199 6.23 -5.48 -9.13
N VAL A 200 5.35 -6.41 -9.48
CA VAL A 200 4.46 -6.26 -10.64
C VAL A 200 3.03 -6.32 -10.15
N PHE A 201 2.32 -5.21 -10.29
CA PHE A 201 0.86 -5.21 -10.19
C PHE A 201 0.29 -5.70 -11.52
N THR A 202 -0.36 -6.85 -11.52
CA THR A 202 -1.16 -7.38 -12.64
C THR A 202 -2.64 -7.19 -12.37
N ASP A 203 -3.47 -7.38 -13.39
CA ASP A 203 -4.91 -7.11 -13.34
C ASP A 203 -5.21 -5.72 -12.78
N ALA A 204 -4.31 -4.78 -13.05
CA ALA A 204 -4.34 -3.44 -12.52
C ALA A 204 -5.48 -2.68 -13.19
N GLN A 205 -6.51 -2.35 -12.41
CA GLN A 205 -7.71 -1.69 -12.90
C GLN A 205 -8.32 -0.77 -11.84
N ALA A 206 -8.75 0.42 -12.27
CA ALA A 206 -9.59 1.31 -11.49
C ALA A 206 -11.01 1.33 -12.07
N GLY A 207 -12.00 1.26 -11.19
CA GLY A 207 -13.40 1.45 -11.53
C GLY A 207 -13.84 2.88 -11.28
N GLY A 208 -14.70 3.36 -12.18
CA GLY A 208 -15.37 4.64 -12.04
C GLY A 208 -16.89 4.52 -12.06
N GLN A 209 -17.53 5.64 -11.74
CA GLN A 209 -18.98 5.78 -11.80
C GLN A 209 -19.52 5.36 -13.17
N GLY A 210 -20.72 4.77 -13.19
CA GLY A 210 -21.34 4.29 -14.43
C GLY A 210 -20.62 3.09 -15.08
N ASN A 211 -19.94 2.26 -14.28
CA ASN A 211 -19.18 1.07 -14.73
C ASN A 211 -18.03 1.40 -15.68
N GLN A 212 -17.47 2.60 -15.57
CA GLN A 212 -16.26 2.96 -16.29
C GLN A 212 -15.08 2.16 -15.75
N ILE A 213 -14.15 1.83 -16.63
CA ILE A 213 -12.97 1.04 -16.33
C ILE A 213 -11.74 1.76 -16.89
N PHE A 214 -10.72 1.89 -16.06
CA PHE A 214 -9.44 2.50 -16.42
C PHE A 214 -8.29 1.55 -16.08
N GLY A 215 -7.29 1.48 -16.95
CA GLY A 215 -6.04 0.75 -16.71
C GLY A 215 -4.83 1.69 -16.59
N PRO A 216 -3.62 1.16 -16.36
CA PRO A 216 -2.44 1.97 -16.10
C PRO A 216 -1.81 2.61 -17.34
N LEU A 217 -2.22 2.26 -18.56
CA LEU A 217 -1.63 2.86 -19.77
C LEU A 217 -1.99 4.34 -19.88
N GLY A 218 -0.98 5.20 -20.09
CA GLY A 218 -1.16 6.66 -20.18
C GLY A 218 -1.33 7.36 -18.84
N THR A 219 -1.06 6.66 -17.74
CA THR A 219 -0.99 7.24 -16.39
C THR A 219 0.32 7.98 -16.16
N THR A 220 0.35 8.82 -15.12
CA THR A 220 1.59 9.45 -14.69
C THR A 220 2.44 8.44 -13.93
N ILE A 221 3.72 8.35 -14.29
CA ILE A 221 4.69 7.48 -13.63
C ILE A 221 5.37 8.25 -12.50
N MET A 222 5.53 7.59 -11.36
CA MET A 222 6.25 8.08 -10.19
C MET A 222 7.45 7.20 -9.89
N GLY A 223 8.53 7.80 -9.41
CA GLY A 223 9.72 7.09 -8.96
C GLY A 223 10.24 7.62 -7.63
N ILE A 224 10.95 6.76 -6.90
CA ILE A 224 11.59 7.13 -5.63
C ILE A 224 13.01 7.63 -5.90
N GLN A 225 13.31 8.81 -5.38
CA GLN A 225 14.64 9.37 -5.28
C GLN A 225 14.92 9.72 -3.80
N GLN A 226 16.00 9.19 -3.24
CA GLN A 226 16.46 9.52 -1.89
C GLN A 226 17.93 9.92 -1.93
N ASN A 227 18.29 10.99 -1.22
CA ASN A 227 19.69 11.48 -1.14
C ASN A 227 20.34 11.69 -2.53
N GLY A 228 19.57 12.15 -3.52
CA GLY A 228 20.03 12.36 -4.89
C GLY A 228 20.20 11.10 -5.73
N GLN A 229 19.87 9.92 -5.21
CA GLN A 229 19.93 8.64 -5.94
C GLN A 229 18.52 8.21 -6.37
N TYR A 230 18.36 7.88 -7.66
CA TYR A 230 17.13 7.26 -8.17
C TYR A 230 17.13 5.78 -7.78
N LEU A 231 16.11 5.36 -7.03
CA LEU A 231 16.04 4.02 -6.43
C LEU A 231 15.09 3.08 -7.16
N THR A 232 14.28 3.59 -8.09
CA THR A 232 13.28 2.79 -8.78
C THR A 232 13.19 3.11 -10.26
N ASN A 233 12.87 2.11 -11.07
CA ASN A 233 12.46 2.26 -12.45
C ASN A 233 11.04 1.69 -12.62
N VAL A 234 10.16 2.45 -13.27
CA VAL A 234 8.74 2.11 -13.39
C VAL A 234 8.31 2.08 -14.85
N SER A 235 7.50 1.08 -15.20
CA SER A 235 6.86 0.99 -16.51
C SER A 235 5.43 0.47 -16.39
N VAL A 236 4.61 0.77 -17.40
CA VAL A 236 3.19 0.41 -17.41
C VAL A 236 2.78 -0.26 -18.72
N THR A 237 1.79 -1.14 -18.63
CA THR A 237 1.02 -1.64 -19.78
C THR A 237 -0.46 -1.30 -19.61
N ALA A 238 -1.33 -1.84 -20.48
CA ALA A 238 -2.78 -1.67 -20.35
C ALA A 238 -3.36 -2.24 -19.04
N SER A 239 -2.69 -3.20 -18.41
CA SER A 239 -3.18 -3.90 -17.22
C SER A 239 -2.10 -4.23 -16.18
N SER A 240 -0.91 -3.62 -16.32
CA SER A 240 0.16 -3.83 -15.34
C SER A 240 0.96 -2.57 -15.02
N VAL A 241 1.48 -2.53 -13.79
CA VAL A 241 2.47 -1.58 -13.31
C VAL A 241 3.67 -2.38 -12.80
N VAL A 242 4.84 -2.16 -13.38
CA VAL A 242 6.09 -2.82 -13.00
C VAL A 242 6.95 -1.78 -12.28
N VAL A 243 7.30 -2.06 -11.03
CA VAL A 243 8.22 -1.26 -10.23
C VAL A 243 9.45 -2.09 -9.93
N LYS A 244 10.62 -1.64 -10.36
CA LYS A 244 11.91 -2.31 -10.17
C LYS A 244 12.81 -1.47 -9.27
N TYR A 245 13.46 -2.11 -8.29
CA TYR A 245 14.53 -1.48 -7.49
C TYR A 245 15.81 -1.36 -8.33
N VAL A 246 16.54 -0.25 -8.18
CA VAL A 246 17.77 0.07 -8.94
C VAL A 246 19.01 -0.07 -8.07
#